data_AF-A0A3C2AJX9-F1
#
_entry.id   AF-A0A3C2AJX9-F1
#
_cell.length_a   1.000
_cell.length_b   1.000
_cell.length_c   1.000
_cell.angle_alpha   90.00
_cell.angle_beta   90.00
_cell.angle_gamma   90.00
#
_symmetry.space_group_name_H-M   'P 1'
#
loop_
_entity.id
_entity.type
_entity.pdbx_description
1 polymer ?
#
loop_
_entity_poly.entity_id
_entity_poly.type
_entity_poly.pdbx_seq_one_letter_code
_entity_poly.pdbx_strand_id
1 'polypeptide(L)'
;MASKKEKSESKKGDAKPKKGSKNGLLEFLADSRTRTILGLFFILLSAFLTLSFISYLIVGFVDQSQLQGHSWTKLLFDPDVLMDNWMGKLGAALGHIFIYNWFGIAAFLFPFLLLLVGFQILFRKRLLPINKSLKHSLFFLYVLPLSMGFLFAENSLLSGALG
;
A
#
# COMPACT_ATOMS: atom_id res chain seq x y z
N MET A 1 67.82 -36.33 35.24
CA MET A 1 67.80 -34.93 34.79
C MET A 1 67.50 -34.92 33.30
N ALA A 2 66.52 -34.25 32.72
CA ALA A 2 65.30 -33.61 33.19
C ALA A 2 64.35 -33.62 31.96
N SER A 3 63.11 -34.05 32.17
CA SER A 3 62.03 -33.97 31.19
C SER A 3 61.63 -32.51 31.01
N LYS A 4 61.64 -31.98 29.78
CA LYS A 4 61.13 -30.63 29.49
C LYS A 4 59.71 -30.73 28.93
N LYS A 5 58.76 -30.48 29.83
CA LYS A 5 57.32 -30.28 29.58
C LYS A 5 57.06 -28.79 29.33
N GLU A 6 55.93 -28.51 28.68
CA GLU A 6 55.25 -27.21 28.47
C GLU A 6 55.71 -26.37 27.26
N LYS A 7 54.84 -25.77 26.45
CA LYS A 7 53.42 -25.39 26.63
C LYS A 7 52.79 -25.17 25.24
N SER A 8 51.62 -25.74 24.95
CA SER A 8 50.84 -25.37 23.76
C SER A 8 50.10 -24.06 24.03
N GLU A 9 50.45 -23.01 23.30
CA GLU A 9 49.64 -21.80 23.24
C GLU A 9 48.45 -22.02 22.31
N SER A 10 47.30 -22.28 22.93
CA SER A 10 45.99 -22.12 22.33
C SER A 10 45.81 -20.66 21.92
N LYS A 11 45.95 -20.37 20.61
CA LYS A 11 45.51 -19.10 20.02
C LYS A 11 43.98 -19.01 20.12
N LYS A 12 43.50 -18.32 21.15
CA LYS A 12 42.12 -17.80 21.23
C LYS A 12 41.88 -16.95 19.99
N GLY A 13 41.02 -17.43 19.10
CA GLY A 13 40.53 -16.66 17.97
C GLY A 13 39.71 -15.48 18.46
N ASP A 14 40.14 -14.27 18.09
CA ASP A 14 39.34 -13.06 18.21
C ASP A 14 38.13 -13.17 17.27
N ALA A 15 36.99 -13.59 17.83
CA ALA A 15 35.71 -13.52 17.15
C ALA A 15 35.28 -12.05 17.04
N LYS A 16 35.57 -11.42 15.90
CA LYS A 16 35.00 -10.11 15.54
C LYS A 16 33.46 -10.18 15.57
N PRO A 17 32.76 -9.15 16.07
CA PRO A 17 31.31 -9.14 16.10
C PRO A 17 30.80 -9.07 14.65
N LYS A 18 29.95 -10.03 14.25
CA LYS A 18 29.22 -9.99 12.97
C LYS A 18 28.30 -8.78 12.97
N LYS A 19 28.75 -7.70 12.35
CA LYS A 19 27.95 -6.51 12.06
C LYS A 19 26.78 -6.98 11.18
N GLY A 20 25.56 -6.97 11.72
CA GLY A 20 24.35 -7.40 11.03
C GLY A 20 24.26 -6.74 9.65
N SER A 21 24.25 -7.58 8.61
CA SER A 21 24.30 -7.18 7.21
C SER A 21 23.00 -6.45 6.84
N LYS A 22 23.03 -5.12 6.85
CA LYS A 22 22.01 -4.28 6.20
C LYS A 22 22.01 -4.43 4.67
N ASN A 23 22.99 -5.17 4.12
CA ASN A 23 23.17 -5.35 2.68
C ASN A 23 22.30 -6.47 2.11
N GLY A 24 21.89 -7.45 2.92
CA GLY A 24 21.09 -8.58 2.43
C GLY A 24 19.71 -8.20 1.90
N LEU A 25 19.03 -7.23 2.53
CA LEU A 25 17.74 -6.71 2.04
C LEU A 25 17.89 -5.90 0.74
N LEU A 26 18.97 -5.12 0.63
CA LEU A 26 19.26 -4.34 -0.57
C LEU A 26 19.66 -5.25 -1.74
N GLU A 27 20.44 -6.29 -1.49
CA GLU A 27 20.78 -7.31 -2.48
C GLU A 27 19.55 -8.11 -2.93
N PHE A 28 18.68 -8.49 -1.99
CA PHE A 28 17.43 -9.18 -2.32
C PHE A 28 16.47 -8.32 -3.16
N LEU A 29 16.36 -7.02 -2.85
CA LEU A 29 15.55 -6.07 -3.64
C LEU A 29 16.20 -5.69 -4.98
N ALA A 30 17.54 -5.78 -5.08
CA ALA A 30 18.28 -5.57 -6.31
C ALA A 30 18.19 -6.77 -7.26
N ASP A 31 17.79 -7.95 -6.77
CA ASP A 31 17.57 -9.12 -7.60
C ASP A 31 16.51 -8.85 -8.67
N SER A 32 16.83 -9.24 -9.91
CA SER A 32 15.99 -9.00 -11.07
C SER A 32 14.61 -9.65 -10.97
N ARG A 33 14.49 -10.81 -10.31
CA ARG A 33 13.21 -11.52 -10.16
C ARG A 33 12.37 -10.84 -9.10
N THR A 34 12.94 -10.57 -7.92
CA THR A 34 12.25 -9.85 -6.84
C THR A 34 11.71 -8.52 -7.33
N ARG A 35 12.52 -7.76 -8.07
CA ARG A 35 12.11 -6.49 -8.67
C ARG A 35 10.94 -6.66 -9.63
N THR A 36 10.98 -7.65 -10.51
CA THR A 36 9.90 -7.92 -11.48
C THR A 36 8.60 -8.26 -10.76
N ILE A 37 8.67 -9.12 -9.73
CA ILE A 37 7.52 -9.51 -8.90
C ILE A 37 6.93 -8.28 -8.19
N LEU A 38 7.77 -7.44 -7.59
CA LEU A 38 7.34 -6.21 -6.92
C LEU A 38 6.67 -5.24 -7.90
N GLY A 39 7.27 -5.02 -9.07
CA GLY A 39 6.70 -4.15 -10.10
C GLY A 39 5.32 -4.61 -10.55
N LEU A 40 5.18 -5.91 -10.84
CA LEU A 40 3.90 -6.50 -11.22
C LEU A 40 2.87 -6.43 -10.09
N PHE A 41 3.28 -6.73 -8.85
CA PHE A 41 2.43 -6.63 -7.66
C PHE A 41 1.84 -5.21 -7.52
N PHE A 42 2.66 -4.16 -7.64
CA PHE A 42 2.18 -2.79 -7.55
C PHE A 42 1.19 -2.41 -8.67
N ILE A 43 1.42 -2.88 -9.89
CA ILE A 43 0.50 -2.67 -11.02
C ILE A 43 -0.83 -3.38 -10.76
N LEU A 44 -0.80 -4.64 -10.33
CA LEU A 44 -2.01 -5.41 -10.02
C LEU A 44 -2.77 -4.80 -8.84
N LEU A 45 -2.07 -4.38 -7.78
CA LEU A 45 -2.66 -3.71 -6.63
C LEU A 45 -3.32 -2.37 -7.03
N SER A 46 -2.68 -1.61 -7.91
CA SER A 46 -3.25 -0.38 -8.47
C SER A 46 -4.53 -0.63 -9.26
N ALA A 47 -4.53 -1.65 -10.12
CA ALA A 47 -5.73 -2.05 -10.87
C ALA A 47 -6.85 -2.53 -9.94
N PHE A 48 -6.49 -3.33 -8.92
CA PHE A 48 -7.42 -3.80 -7.90
C PHE A 48 -8.11 -2.63 -7.19
N LEU A 49 -7.33 -1.67 -6.69
CA LEU A 49 -7.83 -0.49 -6.00
C LEU A 49 -8.69 0.38 -6.91
N THR A 50 -8.26 0.62 -8.15
CA THR A 50 -9.03 1.39 -9.13
C THR A 50 -10.42 0.77 -9.35
N LEU A 51 -10.48 -0.54 -9.57
CA LEU A 51 -11.75 -1.25 -9.78
C LEU A 51 -12.63 -1.27 -8.52
N SER A 52 -12.03 -1.49 -7.35
CA SER A 52 -12.71 -1.40 -6.06
C SER A 52 -13.32 -0.02 -5.84
N PHE A 53 -12.59 1.05 -6.15
CA PHE A 53 -13.03 2.44 -5.99
C PHE A 53 -14.14 2.81 -6.97
N ILE A 54 -14.01 2.43 -8.25
CA ILE A 54 -15.06 2.62 -9.25
C ILE A 54 -16.34 1.90 -8.80
N SER A 55 -16.22 0.64 -8.40
CA SER A 55 -17.36 -0.14 -7.93
C SER A 55 -17.99 0.48 -6.67
N TYR A 56 -17.19 1.02 -5.76
CA TYR A 56 -17.68 1.69 -4.55
C TYR A 56 -18.46 2.98 -4.86
N LEU A 57 -18.06 3.76 -5.88
CA LEU A 57 -18.84 4.93 -6.30
C LEU A 57 -20.22 4.56 -6.88
N ILE A 58 -20.35 3.34 -7.43
CA ILE A 58 -21.60 2.88 -8.05
C ILE A 58 -22.51 2.21 -7.00
N VAL A 59 -21.97 1.30 -6.19
CA VAL A 59 -22.75 0.40 -5.31
C VAL A 59 -22.50 0.65 -3.82
N GLY A 60 -21.58 1.54 -3.44
CA GLY A 60 -21.16 1.73 -2.04
C GLY A 60 -22.27 2.17 -1.09
N PHE A 61 -23.35 2.78 -1.58
CA PHE A 61 -24.54 3.08 -0.78
C PHE A 61 -25.26 1.83 -0.29
N VAL A 62 -25.28 0.75 -1.09
CA VAL A 62 -25.91 -0.53 -0.74
C VAL A 62 -25.09 -1.22 0.37
N ASP A 63 -23.76 -1.19 0.24
CA ASP A 63 -22.83 -1.80 1.18
C ASP A 63 -22.71 -1.03 2.52
N GLN A 64 -23.20 0.22 2.59
CA GLN A 64 -22.96 1.13 3.72
C GLN A 64 -23.54 0.61 5.05
N SER A 65 -24.75 0.04 5.02
CA SER A 65 -25.39 -0.53 6.22
C SER A 65 -24.58 -1.70 6.79
N GLN A 66 -24.01 -2.53 5.92
CA GLN A 66 -23.21 -3.67 6.32
C GLN A 66 -21.84 -3.24 6.85
N LEU A 67 -21.24 -2.21 6.22
CA LEU A 67 -19.96 -1.61 6.64
C LEU A 67 -20.02 -0.92 8.00
N GLN A 68 -21.15 -0.31 8.35
CA GLN A 68 -21.34 0.37 9.64
C GLN A 68 -21.89 -0.56 10.73
N GLY A 69 -22.65 -1.59 10.36
CA GLY A 69 -23.30 -2.51 11.30
C GLY A 69 -22.42 -3.64 11.83
N HIS A 70 -21.22 -3.85 11.27
CA HIS A 70 -20.34 -4.96 11.60
C HIS A 70 -18.94 -4.48 12.02
N SER A 71 -18.31 -5.18 12.97
CA SER A 71 -16.89 -4.98 13.25
C SER A 71 -16.04 -5.41 12.04
N TRP A 72 -14.89 -4.75 11.83
CA TRP A 72 -13.95 -5.04 10.74
C TRP A 72 -13.54 -6.51 10.65
N THR A 73 -13.40 -7.19 11.80
CA THR A 73 -13.08 -8.61 11.85
C THR A 73 -14.22 -9.46 11.29
N LYS A 74 -15.45 -9.16 11.68
CA LYS A 74 -16.63 -9.86 11.16
C LYS A 74 -16.80 -9.58 9.67
N LEU A 75 -16.66 -8.32 9.24
CA LEU A 75 -16.83 -7.95 7.84
C LEU A 75 -15.84 -8.65 6.89
N LEU A 76 -14.61 -8.92 7.33
CA LEU A 76 -13.58 -9.56 6.49
C LEU A 76 -13.57 -11.08 6.57
N PHE A 77 -13.95 -11.67 7.71
CA PHE A 77 -13.79 -13.10 7.95
C PHE A 77 -15.10 -13.89 8.04
N ASP A 78 -16.23 -13.22 8.24
CA ASP A 78 -17.54 -13.86 8.27
C ASP A 78 -18.02 -14.10 6.83
N PRO A 79 -18.27 -15.34 6.39
CA PRO A 79 -18.73 -15.63 5.03
C PRO A 79 -20.13 -15.07 4.75
N ASP A 80 -20.99 -14.94 5.76
CA ASP A 80 -22.41 -14.57 5.61
C ASP A 80 -22.61 -13.09 5.25
N VAL A 81 -21.61 -12.26 5.51
CA VAL A 81 -21.63 -10.82 5.18
C VAL A 81 -21.34 -10.63 3.69
N LEU A 82 -22.36 -10.49 2.86
CA LEU A 82 -22.18 -10.23 1.42
C LEU A 82 -21.99 -8.73 1.14
N MET A 83 -21.18 -8.43 0.13
CA MET A 83 -20.90 -7.06 -0.36
C MET A 83 -21.02 -7.08 -1.88
N ASP A 84 -21.63 -6.04 -2.44
CA ASP A 84 -21.88 -5.95 -3.87
C ASP A 84 -20.72 -5.31 -4.65
N ASN A 85 -19.70 -4.79 -3.94
CA ASN A 85 -18.46 -4.34 -4.57
C ASN A 85 -17.84 -5.45 -5.43
N TRP A 86 -17.42 -5.11 -6.65
CA TRP A 86 -16.89 -6.07 -7.63
C TRP A 86 -15.60 -6.76 -7.16
N MET A 87 -14.86 -6.12 -6.25
CA MET A 87 -13.66 -6.68 -5.63
C MET A 87 -13.95 -7.31 -4.26
N GLY A 88 -15.22 -7.60 -3.97
CA GLY A 88 -15.71 -8.23 -2.75
C GLY A 88 -15.52 -7.39 -1.49
N LYS A 89 -15.47 -8.05 -0.34
CA LYS A 89 -15.44 -7.39 0.99
C LYS A 89 -14.23 -6.49 1.19
N LEU A 90 -13.05 -6.91 0.71
CA LEU A 90 -11.85 -6.09 0.76
C LEU A 90 -11.98 -4.83 -0.11
N GLY A 91 -12.57 -4.97 -1.29
CA GLY A 91 -12.85 -3.84 -2.17
C GLY A 91 -13.83 -2.84 -1.55
N ALA A 92 -14.93 -3.35 -0.97
CA ALA A 92 -15.91 -2.52 -0.26
C ALA A 92 -15.26 -1.78 0.93
N ALA A 93 -14.48 -2.49 1.75
CA ALA A 93 -13.78 -1.93 2.89
C ALA A 93 -12.78 -0.83 2.48
N LEU A 94 -11.96 -1.06 1.46
CA LEU A 94 -10.98 -0.08 0.99
C LEU A 94 -11.66 1.15 0.38
N GLY A 95 -12.71 0.95 -0.41
CA GLY A 95 -13.54 2.06 -0.92
C GLY A 95 -14.12 2.90 0.21
N HIS A 96 -14.69 2.25 1.23
CA HIS A 96 -15.25 2.94 2.39
C HIS A 96 -14.20 3.73 3.18
N ILE A 97 -13.01 3.18 3.41
CA ILE A 97 -11.94 3.87 4.13
C ILE A 97 -11.42 5.06 3.32
N PHE A 98 -11.04 4.85 2.06
CA PHE A 98 -10.34 5.87 1.29
C PHE A 98 -11.27 6.94 0.71
N ILE A 99 -12.45 6.55 0.21
CA ILE A 99 -13.39 7.47 -0.43
C ILE A 99 -14.29 8.09 0.63
N TYR A 100 -15.08 7.26 1.33
CA TYR A 100 -16.10 7.79 2.24
C TYR A 100 -15.49 8.42 3.50
N ASN A 101 -14.58 7.72 4.20
CA ASN A 101 -14.03 8.22 5.46
C ASN A 101 -12.88 9.21 5.30
N TRP A 102 -12.19 9.27 4.16
CA TRP A 102 -11.01 10.12 3.99
C TRP A 102 -11.15 11.15 2.87
N PHE A 103 -10.77 10.80 1.64
CA PHE A 103 -10.40 11.77 0.59
C PHE A 103 -11.45 11.89 -0.52
N GLY A 104 -12.60 11.24 -0.43
CA GLY A 104 -13.61 11.26 -1.49
C GLY A 104 -13.03 10.79 -2.82
N ILE A 105 -13.36 11.50 -3.90
CA ILE A 105 -12.87 11.18 -5.24
C ILE A 105 -11.35 11.37 -5.39
N ALA A 106 -10.71 12.16 -4.53
CA ALA A 106 -9.26 12.36 -4.57
C ALA A 106 -8.49 11.08 -4.18
N ALA A 107 -9.16 10.08 -3.59
CA ALA A 107 -8.60 8.77 -3.30
C ALA A 107 -8.01 8.06 -4.53
N PHE A 108 -8.47 8.37 -5.75
CA PHE A 108 -7.90 7.80 -6.98
C PHE A 108 -6.43 8.17 -7.22
N LEU A 109 -5.89 9.16 -6.49
CA LEU A 109 -4.47 9.48 -6.53
C LEU A 109 -3.58 8.37 -5.95
N PHE A 110 -4.09 7.56 -5.01
CA PHE A 110 -3.36 6.43 -4.44
C PHE A 110 -3.07 5.32 -5.47
N PRO A 111 -4.08 4.72 -6.15
CA PRO A 111 -3.81 3.74 -7.19
C PRO A 111 -3.02 4.34 -8.35
N PHE A 112 -3.23 5.61 -8.72
CA PHE A 112 -2.40 6.28 -9.72
C PHE A 112 -0.91 6.27 -9.35
N LEU A 113 -0.56 6.69 -8.13
CA LEU A 113 0.84 6.67 -7.67
C LEU A 113 1.43 5.25 -7.64
N LEU A 114 0.65 4.26 -7.20
CA LEU A 114 1.07 2.86 -7.22
C LEU A 114 1.33 2.36 -8.64
N LEU A 115 0.51 2.78 -9.62
CA LEU A 115 0.72 2.45 -11.02
C LEU A 115 2.03 3.02 -11.55
N LEU A 116 2.31 4.30 -11.26
CA LEU A 116 3.55 4.97 -11.67
C LEU A 116 4.79 4.25 -11.10
N VAL A 117 4.75 3.92 -9.80
CA VAL A 117 5.83 3.21 -9.12
C VAL A 117 6.00 1.80 -9.69
N GLY A 118 4.93 1.02 -9.79
CA GLY A 118 4.96 -0.34 -10.32
C GLY A 118 5.46 -0.39 -11.76
N PHE A 119 4.98 0.50 -12.62
CA PHE A 119 5.42 0.62 -14.00
C PHE A 119 6.91 0.97 -14.09
N GLN A 120 7.39 1.95 -13.31
CA GLN A 120 8.80 2.32 -13.31
C GLN A 120 9.69 1.17 -12.82
N ILE A 121 9.26 0.41 -11.81
CA ILE A 121 9.98 -0.76 -11.31
C ILE A 121 10.07 -1.83 -12.40
N LEU A 122 8.94 -2.18 -13.03
CA LEU A 122 8.82 -3.28 -13.99
C LEU A 122 9.53 -3.00 -15.32
N PHE A 123 9.28 -1.83 -15.93
CA PHE A 123 9.78 -1.50 -17.27
C PHE A 123 11.10 -0.74 -17.27
N ARG A 124 11.58 -0.30 -16.09
CA ARG A 124 12.79 0.54 -15.93
C ARG A 124 12.73 1.88 -16.66
N LYS A 125 11.54 2.29 -17.11
CA LYS A 125 11.28 3.56 -17.78
C LYS A 125 10.46 4.45 -16.85
N ARG A 126 10.83 5.73 -16.77
CA ARG A 126 10.06 6.71 -16.02
C ARG A 126 8.99 7.27 -16.93
N LEU A 127 7.71 7.00 -16.64
CA LEU A 127 6.60 7.66 -17.33
C LEU A 127 6.52 9.13 -16.91
N LEU A 128 6.58 9.36 -15.60
CA LEU A 128 6.53 10.68 -14.98
C LEU A 128 7.55 10.77 -13.85
N PRO A 129 8.06 11.97 -13.53
CA PRO A 129 8.95 12.17 -12.41
C PRO A 129 8.21 11.94 -11.08
N ILE A 130 8.43 10.77 -10.44
CA ILE A 130 7.75 10.34 -9.21
C ILE A 130 7.74 11.43 -8.14
N ASN A 131 8.85 12.12 -7.90
CA ASN A 131 8.92 13.16 -6.87
C ASN A 131 7.99 14.34 -7.16
N LYS A 132 7.81 14.69 -8.44
CA LYS A 132 6.84 15.73 -8.80
C LYS A 132 5.42 15.18 -8.68
N SER A 133 5.15 13.98 -9.21
CA SER A 133 3.84 13.36 -9.09
C SER A 133 3.38 13.26 -7.64
N LEU A 134 4.25 12.81 -6.73
CA LEU A 134 3.94 12.71 -5.30
C LEU A 134 3.61 14.08 -4.68
N LYS A 135 4.37 15.13 -4.99
CA LYS A 135 4.08 16.49 -4.50
C LYS A 135 2.73 17.00 -4.99
N HIS A 136 2.42 16.82 -6.28
CA HIS A 136 1.14 17.24 -6.84
C HIS A 136 -0.01 16.41 -6.26
N SER A 137 0.15 15.09 -6.15
CA SER A 137 -0.86 14.21 -5.54
C SER A 137 -1.12 14.59 -4.09
N LEU A 138 -0.10 14.89 -3.28
CA LEU A 138 -0.30 15.36 -1.91
C LEU A 138 -1.05 16.69 -1.87
N PHE A 139 -0.73 17.64 -2.74
CA PHE A 139 -1.46 18.90 -2.83
C PHE A 139 -2.95 18.67 -3.19
N PHE A 140 -3.22 17.88 -4.23
CA PHE A 140 -4.58 17.60 -4.68
C PHE A 140 -5.38 16.71 -3.71
N LEU A 141 -4.73 15.86 -2.91
CA LEU A 141 -5.38 15.08 -1.86
C LEU A 141 -6.02 15.95 -0.79
N TYR A 142 -5.56 17.18 -0.56
CA TYR A 142 -6.21 18.11 0.38
C TYR A 142 -7.17 19.08 -0.32
N VAL A 143 -6.78 19.59 -1.50
CA VAL A 143 -7.55 20.64 -2.18
C VAL A 143 -8.83 20.09 -2.83
N LEU A 144 -8.77 18.89 -3.43
CA LEU A 144 -9.93 18.32 -4.13
C LEU A 144 -11.09 17.98 -3.17
N PRO A 145 -10.87 17.30 -2.03
CA PRO A 145 -11.93 17.06 -1.04
C PRO A 145 -12.64 18.34 -0.64
N LEU A 146 -11.88 19.35 -0.21
CA LEU A 146 -12.42 20.62 0.28
C LEU A 146 -13.19 21.38 -0.80
N SER A 147 -12.66 21.40 -2.03
CA SER A 147 -13.34 22.04 -3.16
C SER A 147 -14.65 21.32 -3.50
N MET A 148 -14.65 19.98 -3.45
CA MET A 148 -15.85 19.18 -3.71
C MET A 148 -16.90 19.35 -2.60
N GLY A 149 -16.49 19.44 -1.35
CA GLY A 149 -17.40 19.67 -0.23
C GLY A 149 -18.08 21.04 -0.30
N PHE A 150 -17.33 22.07 -0.71
CA PHE A 150 -17.89 23.40 -0.93
C PHE A 150 -18.90 23.44 -2.10
N LEU A 151 -18.62 22.73 -3.20
CA LEU A 151 -19.46 22.76 -4.40
C LEU A 151 -20.65 21.78 -4.34
N PHE A 152 -20.51 20.67 -3.61
CA PHE A 152 -21.45 19.56 -3.59
C PHE A 152 -21.75 19.11 -2.15
N ALA A 153 -22.20 20.05 -1.32
CA ALA A 153 -22.47 19.82 0.11
C ALA A 153 -23.41 18.64 0.41
N GLU A 154 -24.28 18.25 -0.53
CA GLU A 154 -25.21 17.13 -0.36
C GLU A 154 -24.59 15.75 -0.68
N ASN A 155 -23.42 15.70 -1.34
CA ASN A 155 -22.80 14.46 -1.81
C ASN A 155 -21.49 14.15 -1.07
N SER A 156 -21.61 13.57 0.13
CA SER A 156 -20.48 13.21 1.00
C SER A 156 -19.47 12.24 0.37
N LEU A 157 -19.85 11.48 -0.67
CA LEU A 157 -18.92 10.61 -1.42
C LEU A 157 -17.94 11.39 -2.31
N LEU A 158 -18.33 12.55 -2.81
CA LEU A 158 -17.48 13.36 -3.69
C LEU A 158 -16.41 14.08 -2.89
N SER A 159 -16.79 14.66 -1.76
CA SER A 159 -15.88 15.37 -0.85
C SER A 159 -15.12 14.45 0.08
N GLY A 160 -15.70 13.31 0.48
CA GLY A 160 -15.18 12.51 1.58
C GLY A 160 -15.29 13.26 2.92
N ALA A 161 -14.79 12.67 4.01
CA ALA A 161 -14.90 13.31 5.32
C ALA A 161 -14.03 14.57 5.51
N LEU A 162 -13.06 14.82 4.63
CA LEU A 162 -12.17 15.98 4.69
C LEU A 162 -12.76 17.26 4.07
N GLY A 163 -13.88 17.17 3.35
CA GLY A 163 -14.47 18.29 2.62
C GLY A 163 -15.93 18.51 2.94
#